data_AF-A0A935BW85-F1
#
_entry.id   AF-A0A935BW85-F1
#
_cell.length_a   1.000
_cell.length_b   1.000
_cell.length_c   1.000
_cell.angle_alpha   90.00
_cell.angle_beta   90.00
_cell.angle_gamma   90.00
#
_symmetry.space_group_name_H-M   'P 1'
#
loop_
_entity.id
_entity.type
_entity.pdbx_description
1 polymer ?
#
loop_
_entity_poly.entity_id
_entity_poly.type
_entity_poly.pdbx_seq_one_letter_code
_entity_poly.pdbx_strand_id
1 'polypeptide(L)'
;MALGSFGVGLPVGSSKGVKGKGRERVPAPMGDGQANDSTSDAERMVQLWTAEDAAAAIQSSGRTVMALTRMLQAIHDEMAQLCQKTRGSNGVGLQLTIQRRTSGAVSLRWKTSNQCTLSAEALAQRLSALPPDAQRWYAELDQQARWTNTKERLVRHARQVMRDLYA
;
A
#
# COMPACT_ATOMS: atom_id res chain seq x y z
N MET A 1 12.08 66.12 -0.99
CA MET A 1 10.62 66.13 -1.20
C MET A 1 10.12 64.80 -0.64
N ALA A 2 9.58 64.74 0.59
CA ALA A 2 8.17 64.98 0.94
C ALA A 2 7.22 64.15 0.04
N LEU A 3 6.21 63.42 0.48
CA LEU A 3 5.54 63.10 1.75
C LEU A 3 4.44 62.09 1.33
N GLY A 4 3.91 61.24 2.22
CA GLY A 4 2.62 60.61 1.92
C GLY A 4 2.24 59.33 2.66
N SER A 5 2.05 59.43 3.98
CA SER A 5 1.21 58.50 4.74
C SER A 5 -0.24 58.53 4.29
N PHE A 6 -0.94 57.39 4.37
CA PHE A 6 -2.33 57.34 4.81
C PHE A 6 -2.56 56.06 5.62
N GLY A 7 -3.01 56.24 6.87
CA GLY A 7 -3.55 55.20 7.72
C GLY A 7 -5.04 55.45 7.97
N VAL A 8 -5.79 54.37 8.19
CA VAL A 8 -7.12 54.26 8.83
C VAL A 8 -7.18 52.78 9.27
N GLY A 9 -7.56 52.31 10.46
CA GLY A 9 -8.19 52.89 11.65
C GLY A 9 -9.29 51.95 12.17
N LEU A 10 -8.95 51.05 13.12
CA LEU A 10 -9.75 50.48 14.25
C LEU A 10 -11.08 49.71 13.96
N PRO A 11 -11.62 48.82 14.85
CA PRO A 11 -11.57 48.92 16.32
C PRO A 11 -11.38 47.64 17.17
N VAL A 12 -11.24 47.96 18.46
CA VAL A 12 -11.19 47.18 19.70
C VAL A 12 -12.42 46.29 19.92
N GLY A 13 -12.19 45.09 20.45
CA GLY A 13 -13.21 44.24 21.07
C GLY A 13 -12.63 43.47 22.26
N SER A 14 -12.97 43.91 23.47
CA SER A 14 -12.68 43.26 24.75
C SER A 14 -13.35 41.89 24.89
N SER A 15 -12.68 40.94 25.56
CA SER A 15 -13.36 39.96 26.41
C SER A 15 -12.45 39.49 27.55
N LYS A 16 -12.90 39.77 28.76
CA LYS A 16 -12.38 39.28 30.04
C LYS A 16 -12.83 37.83 30.27
N GLY A 17 -11.90 37.02 30.77
CA GLY A 17 -12.11 36.19 31.96
C GLY A 17 -12.84 34.85 31.80
N VAL A 18 -12.06 33.75 31.79
CA VAL A 18 -12.44 32.51 32.48
C VAL A 18 -11.22 31.95 33.20
N LYS A 19 -11.38 31.76 34.51
CA LYS A 19 -10.40 31.25 35.47
C LYS A 19 -10.70 29.77 35.69
N GLY A 20 -9.74 28.90 35.39
CA GLY A 20 -9.43 27.65 36.08
C GLY A 20 -10.42 26.46 36.01
N LYS A 21 -9.94 25.36 35.43
CA LYS A 21 -9.64 24.12 36.19
C LYS A 21 -8.77 23.19 35.35
N GLY A 22 -7.67 22.74 35.96
CA GLY A 22 -6.61 21.99 35.31
C GLY A 22 -7.01 20.59 34.83
N ARG A 23 -6.40 20.21 33.73
CA ARG A 23 -5.75 18.91 33.55
C ARG A 23 -4.71 19.09 32.46
N GLU A 24 -3.48 19.23 32.89
CA GLU A 24 -2.29 19.14 32.04
C GLU A 24 -2.34 17.82 31.26
N ARG A 25 -2.53 17.90 29.94
CA ARG A 25 -2.19 16.82 29.03
C ARG A 25 -0.94 17.27 28.27
N VAL A 26 0.19 16.77 28.74
CA VAL A 26 1.45 16.72 28.01
C VAL A 26 1.23 15.92 26.72
N PRO A 27 1.59 16.42 25.54
CA PRO A 27 1.67 15.60 24.34
C PRO A 27 3.13 15.22 24.04
N ALA A 28 3.40 13.91 23.98
CA ALA A 28 4.42 13.18 23.20
C ALA A 28 4.88 11.92 23.95
N PRO A 29 5.37 10.85 23.29
CA PRO A 29 5.72 10.75 21.88
C PRO A 29 4.97 9.64 21.11
N MET A 30 4.98 9.79 19.78
CA MET A 30 4.85 8.67 18.85
C MET A 30 5.92 7.62 19.18
N GLY A 31 5.54 6.35 19.23
CA GLY A 31 6.46 5.24 19.41
C GLY A 31 5.80 3.92 19.02
N ASP A 32 6.07 3.51 17.79
CA ASP A 32 6.32 2.12 17.38
C ASP A 32 5.37 1.03 17.91
N GLY A 33 4.12 1.07 17.47
CA GLY A 33 3.12 0.05 17.79
C GLY A 33 2.86 -0.99 16.69
N GLN A 34 3.61 -1.00 15.59
CA GLN A 34 3.24 -1.78 14.39
C GLN A 34 4.29 -2.81 13.93
N ALA A 35 5.39 -2.96 14.68
CA ALA A 35 6.44 -3.96 14.40
C ALA A 35 6.40 -5.19 15.34
N ASN A 36 5.63 -5.15 16.43
CA ASN A 36 5.55 -6.24 17.41
C ASN A 36 4.48 -7.30 17.10
N ASP A 37 3.55 -7.03 16.18
CA ASP A 37 2.46 -7.96 15.87
C ASP A 37 2.93 -9.14 15.02
N SER A 38 3.88 -8.92 14.10
CA SER A 38 4.39 -9.98 13.22
C SER A 38 5.27 -11.01 13.94
N THR A 39 6.02 -10.59 14.96
CA THR A 39 6.83 -11.47 15.82
C THR A 39 5.95 -12.21 16.82
N SER A 40 4.96 -11.52 17.40
CA SER A 40 3.91 -12.11 18.25
C SER A 40 3.08 -13.16 17.50
N ASP A 41 2.73 -12.90 16.24
CA ASP A 41 2.01 -13.85 15.38
C ASP A 41 2.88 -15.07 15.02
N ALA A 42 4.17 -14.88 14.78
CA ALA A 42 5.10 -15.97 14.50
C ALA A 42 5.30 -16.87 15.74
N GLU A 43 5.47 -16.29 16.93
CA GLU A 43 5.54 -17.04 18.20
C GLU A 43 4.23 -17.76 18.52
N ARG A 44 3.08 -17.14 18.23
CA ARG A 44 1.77 -17.79 18.33
C ARG A 44 1.64 -18.97 17.37
N MET A 45 2.12 -18.86 16.14
CA MET A 45 2.11 -19.98 15.19
C MET A 45 2.95 -21.16 15.71
N VAL A 46 4.11 -20.88 16.32
CA VAL A 46 4.97 -21.93 16.91
C VAL A 46 4.30 -22.59 18.12
N GLN A 47 3.66 -21.82 19.01
CA GLN A 47 2.92 -22.39 20.16
C GLN A 47 1.70 -23.20 19.73
N LEU A 48 1.02 -22.80 18.65
CA LEU A 48 -0.12 -23.53 18.06
C LEU A 48 0.32 -24.83 17.38
N TRP A 49 1.56 -24.94 16.93
CA TRP A 49 2.14 -26.17 16.37
C TRP A 49 2.54 -27.20 17.43
N THR A 50 2.76 -26.78 18.68
CA THR A 50 3.06 -27.68 19.80
C THR A 50 1.83 -28.19 20.56
N ALA A 51 0.63 -27.68 20.25
CA ALA A 51 -0.61 -28.13 20.89
C ALA A 51 -1.11 -29.44 20.25
N GLU A 52 -1.23 -30.51 21.05
CA GLU A 52 -1.59 -31.89 20.65
C GLU A 52 -2.99 -32.07 20.03
N ASP A 53 -3.75 -30.99 19.82
CA ASP A 53 -5.12 -31.06 19.29
C ASP A 53 -5.15 -30.85 17.77
N ALA A 54 -5.13 -31.96 17.03
CA ALA A 54 -5.28 -31.99 15.58
C ALA A 54 -6.55 -31.23 15.11
N ALA A 55 -7.65 -31.27 15.86
CA ALA A 55 -8.87 -30.54 15.53
C ALA A 55 -8.74 -29.02 15.69
N ALA A 56 -8.01 -28.55 16.71
CA ALA A 56 -7.71 -27.12 16.91
C ALA A 56 -6.72 -26.61 15.84
N ALA A 57 -5.75 -27.43 15.46
CA ALA A 57 -4.80 -27.16 14.37
C ALA A 57 -5.49 -27.09 13.00
N ILE A 58 -6.47 -27.97 12.72
CA ILE A 58 -7.26 -27.94 11.48
C ILE A 58 -8.20 -26.72 11.44
N GLN A 59 -8.82 -26.36 12.55
CA GLN A 59 -9.67 -25.16 12.61
C GLN A 59 -8.85 -23.86 12.49
N SER A 60 -7.65 -23.80 13.06
CA SER A 60 -6.77 -22.64 12.94
C SER A 60 -6.18 -22.53 11.53
N SER A 61 -5.80 -23.65 10.91
CA SER A 61 -5.30 -23.67 9.52
C SER A 61 -6.38 -23.24 8.51
N GLY A 62 -7.63 -23.66 8.70
CA GLY A 62 -8.77 -23.18 7.91
C GLY A 62 -8.95 -21.65 7.99
N ARG A 63 -8.84 -21.07 9.20
CA ARG A 63 -8.88 -19.61 9.39
C ARG A 63 -7.71 -18.91 8.70
N THR A 64 -6.51 -19.46 8.79
CA THR A 64 -5.31 -18.92 8.14
C THR A 64 -5.44 -18.95 6.61
N VAL A 65 -5.93 -20.04 6.02
CA VAL A 65 -6.18 -20.13 4.57
C VAL A 65 -7.24 -19.12 4.12
N MET A 66 -8.30 -18.91 4.91
CA MET A 66 -9.30 -17.87 4.63
C MET A 66 -8.69 -16.47 4.72
N ALA A 67 -7.86 -16.19 5.72
CA ALA A 67 -7.16 -14.91 5.87
C ALA A 67 -6.22 -14.63 4.68
N LEU A 68 -5.42 -15.63 4.27
CA LEU A 68 -4.56 -15.55 3.07
C LEU A 68 -5.37 -15.31 1.80
N THR A 69 -6.56 -15.91 1.69
CA THR A 69 -7.45 -15.69 0.55
C THR A 69 -8.00 -14.27 0.53
N ARG A 70 -8.39 -13.70 1.68
CA ARG A 70 -8.80 -12.30 1.78
C ARG A 70 -7.65 -11.34 1.46
N MET A 71 -6.44 -11.64 1.92
CA MET A 71 -5.25 -10.85 1.58
C MET A 71 -4.96 -10.88 0.08
N LEU A 72 -5.07 -12.04 -0.58
CA LEU A 72 -4.94 -12.11 -2.05
C LEU A 72 -6.01 -11.27 -2.75
N GLN A 73 -7.25 -11.29 -2.28
CA GLN A 73 -8.30 -10.46 -2.86
C GLN A 73 -7.99 -8.97 -2.70
N ALA A 74 -7.57 -8.53 -1.51
CA ALA A 74 -7.17 -7.15 -1.28
C ALA A 74 -6.00 -6.71 -2.17
N ILE A 75 -5.01 -7.60 -2.38
CA ILE A 75 -3.90 -7.36 -3.30
C ILE A 75 -4.42 -7.23 -4.75
N HIS A 76 -5.36 -8.07 -5.18
CA HIS A 76 -5.94 -7.96 -6.52
C HIS A 76 -6.74 -6.66 -6.71
N ASP A 77 -7.41 -6.19 -5.68
CA ASP A 77 -8.12 -4.91 -5.70
C ASP A 77 -7.12 -3.74 -5.78
N GLU A 78 -6.01 -3.80 -5.03
CA GLU A 78 -4.89 -2.85 -5.13
C GLU A 78 -4.31 -2.82 -6.56
N MET A 79 -4.09 -4.00 -7.17
CA MET A 79 -3.64 -4.11 -8.56
C MET A 79 -4.64 -3.46 -9.54
N ALA A 80 -5.94 -3.64 -9.32
CA ALA A 80 -6.98 -3.04 -10.15
C ALA A 80 -6.99 -1.50 -10.03
N GLN A 81 -6.81 -0.97 -8.82
CA GLN A 81 -6.71 0.47 -8.58
C GLN A 81 -5.47 1.07 -9.26
N LEU A 82 -4.31 0.40 -9.20
CA LEU A 82 -3.10 0.84 -9.91
C LEU A 82 -3.33 0.89 -11.43
N CYS A 83 -4.01 -0.10 -12.00
CA CYS A 83 -4.38 -0.09 -13.41
C CYS A 83 -5.31 1.09 -13.76
N GLN A 84 -6.31 1.36 -12.92
CA GLN A 84 -7.23 2.49 -13.13
C GLN A 84 -6.51 3.84 -13.07
N LYS A 85 -5.58 4.04 -12.13
CA LYS A 85 -4.75 5.26 -12.05
C LYS A 85 -4.01 5.51 -13.35
N THR A 86 -3.42 4.48 -13.96
CA THR A 86 -2.72 4.63 -15.24
C THR A 86 -3.65 4.91 -16.43
N ARG A 87 -4.93 4.52 -16.36
CA ARG A 87 -5.91 4.82 -17.41
C ARG A 87 -6.46 6.24 -17.33
N GLY A 88 -6.62 6.78 -16.11
CA GLY A 88 -7.16 8.12 -15.89
C GLY A 88 -6.20 9.25 -16.27
N SER A 89 -4.88 9.00 -16.22
CA SER A 89 -3.83 10.01 -16.44
C SER A 89 -3.17 9.94 -17.83
N ASN A 90 -3.83 9.30 -18.81
CA ASN A 90 -3.28 9.00 -20.15
C ASN A 90 -2.75 10.25 -20.89
N GLY A 91 -1.44 10.50 -20.82
CA GLY A 91 -0.72 11.46 -21.67
C GLY A 91 0.32 10.83 -22.62
N VAL A 92 0.75 9.57 -22.39
CA VAL A 92 1.95 9.00 -23.06
C VAL A 92 1.74 7.55 -23.55
N GLY A 93 0.52 7.04 -23.55
CA GLY A 93 0.22 5.71 -24.11
C GLY A 93 0.89 4.53 -23.40
N LEU A 94 1.28 4.69 -22.13
CA LEU A 94 1.73 3.61 -21.26
C LEU A 94 0.61 3.25 -20.28
N GLN A 95 0.27 1.97 -20.21
CA GLN A 95 -0.82 1.48 -19.36
C GLN A 95 -0.36 0.28 -18.56
N LEU A 96 -0.71 0.27 -17.27
CA LEU A 96 -0.51 -0.88 -16.43
C LEU A 96 -1.70 -1.84 -16.60
N THR A 97 -1.40 -3.12 -16.76
CA THR A 97 -2.41 -4.16 -16.98
C THR A 97 -2.18 -5.36 -16.08
N ILE A 98 -3.27 -6.01 -15.71
CA ILE A 98 -3.24 -7.27 -14.95
C ILE A 98 -3.08 -8.42 -15.94
N GLN A 99 -1.98 -9.16 -15.82
CA GLN A 99 -1.75 -10.41 -16.50
C GLN A 99 -2.08 -11.57 -15.56
N ARG A 100 -3.08 -12.38 -15.95
CA ARG A 100 -3.46 -13.62 -15.24
C ARG A 100 -2.82 -14.82 -15.92
N ARG A 101 -2.17 -15.69 -15.17
CA ARG A 101 -1.59 -16.95 -15.65
C ARG A 101 -2.56 -18.11 -15.39
N THR A 102 -2.42 -19.18 -16.17
CA THR A 102 -3.16 -20.44 -15.99
C THR A 102 -2.97 -21.06 -14.61
N SER A 103 -1.81 -20.81 -13.97
CA SER A 103 -1.51 -21.22 -12.59
C SER A 103 -2.28 -20.42 -11.52
N GLY A 104 -3.16 -19.50 -11.91
CA GLY A 104 -3.87 -18.59 -11.01
C GLY A 104 -3.03 -17.42 -10.49
N ALA A 105 -1.75 -17.31 -10.90
CA ALA A 105 -0.89 -16.20 -10.51
C ALA A 105 -1.28 -14.91 -11.24
N VAL A 106 -1.27 -13.80 -10.51
CA VAL A 106 -1.66 -12.48 -11.03
C VAL A 106 -0.47 -11.53 -10.94
N SER A 107 -0.18 -10.82 -12.03
CA SER A 107 0.93 -9.86 -12.04
C SER A 107 0.61 -8.62 -12.85
N LEU A 108 1.09 -7.48 -12.39
CA LEU A 108 1.06 -6.20 -13.09
C LEU A 108 2.17 -6.13 -14.13
N ARG A 109 1.81 -5.71 -15.34
CA ARG A 109 2.71 -5.51 -16.47
C ARG A 109 2.39 -4.21 -17.19
N TRP A 110 3.45 -3.48 -17.53
CA TRP A 110 3.36 -2.32 -18.42
C TRP A 110 3.11 -2.77 -19.84
N LYS A 111 2.19 -2.08 -20.50
CA LYS A 111 1.91 -2.21 -21.92
C LYS A 111 1.96 -0.85 -22.59
N THR A 112 2.33 -0.86 -23.86
CA THR A 112 2.15 0.29 -24.74
C THR A 112 0.71 0.35 -25.25
N SER A 113 0.34 1.47 -25.86
CA SER A 113 -0.90 1.65 -26.62
C SER A 113 -1.16 0.51 -27.62
N ASN A 114 -0.10 -0.09 -28.15
CA ASN A 114 -0.17 -1.18 -29.14
C ASN A 114 -0.30 -2.56 -28.47
N GLN A 115 -0.70 -2.62 -27.19
CA GLN A 115 -0.86 -3.83 -26.39
C GLN A 115 0.40 -4.69 -26.22
N CYS A 116 1.58 -4.17 -26.60
CA CYS A 116 2.84 -4.85 -26.41
C CYS A 116 3.30 -4.72 -24.95
N THR A 117 3.59 -5.85 -24.29
CA THR A 117 4.14 -5.87 -22.93
C THR A 117 5.59 -5.42 -22.93
N LEU A 118 5.92 -4.48 -22.05
CA LEU A 118 7.27 -3.94 -21.94
C LEU A 118 8.11 -4.72 -20.93
N SER A 119 9.38 -4.95 -21.28
CA SER A 119 10.42 -5.32 -20.31
C SER A 119 10.76 -4.12 -19.41
N ALA A 120 11.43 -4.37 -18.28
CA ALA A 120 11.89 -3.30 -17.39
C ALA A 120 12.86 -2.34 -18.10
N GLU A 121 13.73 -2.87 -18.96
CA GLU A 121 14.67 -2.08 -19.76
C GLU A 121 13.95 -1.22 -20.80
N ALA A 122 12.99 -1.79 -21.54
CA ALA A 122 12.20 -1.07 -22.52
C ALA A 122 11.33 0.03 -21.88
N LEU A 123 10.85 -0.21 -20.65
CA LEU A 123 10.18 0.82 -19.87
C LEU A 123 11.17 1.94 -19.51
N ALA A 124 12.34 1.62 -18.95
CA ALA A 124 13.33 2.62 -18.55
C ALA A 124 13.77 3.51 -19.72
N GLN A 125 14.01 2.93 -20.89
CA GLN A 125 14.33 3.65 -22.12
C GLN A 125 13.22 4.60 -22.57
N ARG A 126 11.95 4.19 -22.41
CA ARG A 126 10.82 5.08 -22.72
C ARG A 126 10.68 6.19 -21.70
N LEU A 127 10.90 5.90 -20.42
CA LEU A 127 10.81 6.88 -19.34
C LEU A 127 11.92 7.94 -19.43
N SER A 128 13.12 7.61 -19.93
CA SER A 128 14.19 8.59 -20.13
C SER A 128 13.88 9.64 -21.21
N ALA A 129 12.93 9.37 -22.10
CA ALA A 129 12.51 10.32 -23.14
C ALA A 129 11.37 11.25 -22.67
N LEU A 130 10.88 11.10 -21.44
CA LEU A 130 9.75 11.87 -20.91
C LEU A 130 10.21 13.07 -20.08
N PRO A 131 9.33 14.08 -19.91
CA PRO A 131 9.57 15.15 -18.95
C PRO A 131 9.84 14.58 -17.55
N PRO A 132 10.69 15.23 -16.74
CA PRO A 132 11.15 14.71 -15.45
C PRO A 132 9.99 14.43 -14.48
N ASP A 133 8.94 15.23 -14.51
CA ASP A 133 7.76 15.02 -13.64
C ASP A 133 6.99 13.75 -14.02
N ALA A 134 6.82 13.50 -15.32
CA ALA A 134 6.22 12.27 -15.81
C ALA A 134 7.11 11.06 -15.51
N GLN A 135 8.42 11.19 -15.67
CA GLN A 135 9.38 10.12 -15.35
C GLN A 135 9.28 9.71 -13.88
N ARG A 136 9.26 10.67 -12.94
CA ARG A 136 9.10 10.40 -11.50
C ARG A 136 7.80 9.69 -11.21
N TRP A 137 6.69 10.19 -11.76
CA TRP A 137 5.38 9.58 -11.58
C TRP A 137 5.32 8.13 -12.05
N TYR A 138 5.84 7.84 -13.25
CA TYR A 138 5.91 6.45 -13.75
C TYR A 138 6.87 5.57 -12.94
N ALA A 139 7.98 6.11 -12.45
CA ALA A 139 8.93 5.37 -11.62
C ALA A 139 8.32 4.97 -10.27
N GLU A 140 7.60 5.89 -9.61
CA GLU A 140 6.86 5.61 -8.38
C GLU A 140 5.79 4.53 -8.60
N LEU A 141 5.03 4.61 -9.69
CA LEU A 141 4.04 3.60 -10.05
C LEU A 141 4.66 2.24 -10.38
N ASP A 142 5.82 2.21 -11.06
CA ASP A 142 6.53 0.96 -11.34
C ASP A 142 7.02 0.31 -10.03
N GLN A 143 7.53 1.12 -9.09
CA GLN A 143 7.93 0.62 -7.78
C GLN A 143 6.73 0.03 -7.02
N GLN A 144 5.59 0.71 -7.01
CA GLN A 144 4.35 0.19 -6.42
C GLN A 144 3.93 -1.13 -7.10
N ALA A 145 3.92 -1.18 -8.43
CA ALA A 145 3.56 -2.39 -9.16
C ALA A 145 4.48 -3.58 -8.86
N ARG A 146 5.80 -3.36 -8.76
CA ARG A 146 6.78 -4.40 -8.37
C ARG A 146 6.55 -4.88 -6.94
N TRP A 147 6.24 -3.97 -6.03
CA TRP A 147 5.94 -4.30 -4.63
C TRP A 147 4.67 -5.13 -4.52
N THR A 148 3.58 -4.71 -5.16
CA THR A 148 2.30 -5.44 -5.17
C THR A 148 2.44 -6.81 -5.83
N ASN A 149 3.23 -6.94 -6.90
CA ASN A 149 3.57 -8.24 -7.50
C ASN A 149 4.32 -9.17 -6.53
N THR A 150 5.22 -8.61 -5.73
CA THR A 150 5.99 -9.39 -4.75
C THR A 150 5.09 -9.87 -3.62
N LYS A 151 4.20 -9.00 -3.12
CA LYS A 151 3.15 -9.36 -2.14
C LYS A 151 2.27 -10.50 -2.65
N GLU A 152 1.75 -10.40 -3.88
CA GLU A 152 0.94 -11.48 -4.48
C GLU A 152 1.69 -12.82 -4.42
N ARG A 153 2.95 -12.81 -4.87
CA ARG A 153 3.76 -14.02 -4.94
C ARG A 153 3.97 -14.64 -3.56
N LEU A 154 4.25 -13.81 -2.54
CA LEU A 154 4.47 -14.26 -1.17
C LEU A 154 3.20 -14.84 -0.55
N VAL A 155 2.08 -14.14 -0.65
CA VAL A 155 0.80 -14.60 -0.07
C VAL A 155 0.31 -15.85 -0.79
N ARG A 156 0.49 -15.95 -2.11
CA ARG A 156 0.17 -17.15 -2.88
C ARG A 156 1.04 -18.33 -2.46
N HIS A 157 2.35 -18.11 -2.27
CA HIS A 157 3.25 -19.14 -1.77
C HIS A 157 2.86 -19.61 -0.38
N ALA A 158 2.61 -18.69 0.56
CA ALA A 158 2.14 -19.02 1.92
C ALA A 158 0.83 -19.82 1.88
N ARG A 159 -0.11 -19.44 1.02
CA ARG A 159 -1.36 -20.20 0.83
C ARG A 159 -1.13 -21.60 0.28
N GLN A 160 -0.18 -21.78 -0.64
CA GLN A 160 0.16 -23.08 -1.19
C GLN A 160 0.79 -23.98 -0.12
N VAL A 161 1.77 -23.46 0.63
CA VAL A 161 2.38 -24.18 1.77
C VAL A 161 1.32 -24.58 2.80
N MET A 162 0.42 -23.66 3.16
CA MET A 162 -0.68 -23.96 4.09
C MET A 162 -1.71 -24.95 3.53
N ARG A 163 -1.82 -25.11 2.21
CA ARG A 163 -2.65 -26.16 1.64
C ARG A 163 -1.91 -27.50 1.70
N ASP A 164 -0.65 -27.53 1.29
CA ASP A 164 0.15 -28.77 1.19
C ASP A 164 0.43 -29.39 2.56
N LEU A 165 0.53 -28.58 3.62
CA LEU A 165 0.70 -29.06 4.99
C LEU A 165 -0.58 -29.65 5.63
N TYR A 166 -1.76 -29.35 5.08
CA TYR A 166 -3.06 -29.71 5.67
C TYR A 166 -3.99 -30.44 4.68
N ALA A 167 -3.46 -30.87 3.53
CA ALA A 167 -4.15 -31.71 2.53
C ALA A 167 -3.86 -33.19 2.80
#